data_AF-C0FYA9-F1
#
_entry.id   AF-C0FYA9-F1
#
_cell.length_a   1.000
_cell.length_b   1.000
_cell.length_c   1.000
_cell.angle_alpha   90.00
_cell.angle_beta   90.00
_cell.angle_gamma   90.00
#
_symmetry.space_group_name_H-M   'P 1'
#
loop_
_entity.id
_entity.type
_entity.pdbx_description
1 polymer ?
#
loop_
_entity_poly.entity_id
_entity_poly.type
_entity_poly.pdbx_seq_one_letter_code
_entity_poly.pdbx_strand_id
1 'polypeptide(L)'
;MEKKTNTLKKALTGIILSVILIVIDQVTKLMAIHGLMNQQPFVIWDGVFELHYLENRGAAFGILQGKKIFFCVFYADRTLSDRVSLPETYSRREKVPSDGRYLYPVFCRSIGKLY
;
A
#
# COMPACT_ATOMS: atom_id res chain seq x y z
N MET A 1 -6.97 24.36 20.91
CA MET A 1 -7.25 24.37 19.46
C MET A 1 -6.04 23.98 18.59
N GLU A 2 -4.82 24.33 18.99
CA GLU A 2 -3.57 24.10 18.24
C GLU A 2 -3.28 22.65 17.79
N LYS A 3 -3.58 21.65 18.63
CA LYS A 3 -3.30 20.22 18.34
C LYS A 3 -4.13 19.65 17.17
N LYS A 4 -5.39 20.11 17.02
CA LYS A 4 -6.28 19.68 15.93
C LYS A 4 -5.80 20.22 14.59
N THR A 5 -5.31 21.46 14.57
CA THR A 5 -4.74 22.13 13.40
C THR A 5 -3.50 21.42 12.88
N ASN A 6 -2.61 20.97 13.77
CA ASN A 6 -1.39 20.23 13.38
C ASN A 6 -1.70 18.83 12.81
N THR A 7 -2.76 18.19 13.30
CA THR A 7 -3.22 16.89 12.76
C THR A 7 -3.83 17.06 11.37
N LEU A 8 -4.65 18.10 11.17
CA LEU A 8 -5.20 18.43 9.85
C LEU A 8 -4.11 18.78 8.83
N LYS A 9 -3.11 19.58 9.23
CA LYS A 9 -1.96 19.90 8.37
C LYS A 9 -1.22 18.64 7.91
N LYS A 10 -0.93 17.70 8.83
CA LYS A 10 -0.29 16.42 8.49
C LYS A 10 -1.11 15.58 7.52
N ALA A 11 -2.43 15.50 7.74
CA ALA A 11 -3.33 14.78 6.85
C ALA A 11 -3.36 15.41 5.45
N LEU A 12 -3.45 16.74 5.36
CA LEU A 12 -3.37 17.47 4.09
C LEU A 12 -2.04 17.23 3.37
N THR A 13 -0.91 17.32 4.09
CA THR A 13 0.41 17.03 3.51
C THR A 13 0.48 15.60 2.96
N GLY A 14 -0.05 14.62 3.69
CA GLY A 14 -0.10 13.23 3.23
C GLY A 14 -0.94 13.04 1.97
N ILE A 15 -2.12 13.69 1.90
CA ILE A 15 -2.98 13.65 0.71
C ILE A 15 -2.28 14.28 -0.50
N ILE A 16 -1.70 15.48 -0.33
CA ILE A 16 -0.99 16.17 -1.40
C ILE A 16 0.17 15.31 -1.93
N LEU A 17 0.97 14.75 -1.03
CA LEU A 17 2.08 13.88 -1.41
C LEU A 17 1.60 12.64 -2.18
N SER A 18 0.50 12.03 -1.74
CA SER A 18 -0.08 10.85 -2.39
C SER A 18 -0.57 11.16 -3.80
N VAL A 19 -1.24 12.32 -3.98
CA VAL A 19 -1.69 12.78 -5.30
C VAL A 19 -0.50 13.02 -6.23
N ILE A 20 0.56 13.66 -5.75
CA ILE A 20 1.78 13.90 -6.53
C ILE A 20 2.39 12.57 -7.00
N LEU A 21 2.52 11.59 -6.09
CA LEU A 21 3.06 10.28 -6.43
C LEU A 21 2.21 9.53 -7.47
N ILE A 22 0.88 9.61 -7.36
CA ILE A 22 -0.04 9.03 -8.35
C ILE A 22 0.14 9.69 -9.72
N VAL A 23 0.27 11.02 -9.76
CA VAL A 23 0.49 11.73 -11.03
C VAL A 23 1.80 11.31 -11.67
N ILE A 24 2.89 11.25 -10.90
CA ILE A 24 4.20 10.80 -11.39
C ILE A 24 4.11 9.38 -11.95
N ASP A 25 3.53 8.45 -11.20
CA ASP A 25 3.36 7.06 -11.62
C ASP A 25 2.60 6.93 -12.96
N GLN A 26 1.50 7.68 -13.11
CA GLN A 26 0.70 7.66 -14.34
C GLN A 26 1.43 8.29 -15.52
N VAL A 27 2.17 9.40 -15.30
CA VAL A 27 3.00 10.01 -16.35
C VAL A 27 4.09 9.03 -16.81
N THR A 28 4.79 8.38 -15.88
CA THR A 28 5.84 7.40 -16.23
C THR A 28 5.27 6.21 -17.01
N LYS A 29 4.06 5.73 -16.67
CA LYS A 29 3.37 4.68 -17.44
C LYS A 29 3.04 5.13 -18.87
N LEU A 30 2.57 6.36 -19.04
CA LEU A 30 2.30 6.92 -20.38
C LEU A 30 3.57 7.08 -21.21
N MET A 31 4.66 7.52 -20.58
CA MET A 31 5.98 7.56 -21.22
C MET A 31 6.46 6.16 -21.62
N ALA A 32 6.22 5.15 -20.78
CA ALA A 32 6.56 3.76 -21.11
C ALA A 32 5.75 3.23 -22.30
N ILE A 33 4.46 3.54 -22.37
CA ILE A 33 3.62 3.16 -23.52
C ILE A 33 4.12 3.83 -24.81
N HIS A 34 4.37 5.13 -24.81
CA HIS A 34 4.78 5.82 -26.04
C HIS A 34 6.22 5.55 -26.44
N GLY A 35 7.13 5.41 -25.48
CA GLY A 35 8.57 5.30 -25.71
C GLY A 35 9.09 3.87 -25.82
N LEU A 36 8.42 2.89 -25.21
CA LEU A 36 8.95 1.52 -25.10
C LEU A 36 8.01 0.45 -25.70
N MET A 37 6.74 0.74 -25.96
CA MET A 37 5.83 -0.23 -26.57
C MET A 37 6.23 -0.48 -28.03
N ASN A 38 6.50 -1.75 -28.37
CA ASN A 38 6.95 -2.19 -29.70
C ASN A 38 8.28 -1.57 -30.19
N GLN A 39 9.07 -0.98 -29.28
CA GLN A 39 10.39 -0.43 -29.59
C GLN A 39 11.49 -1.27 -28.95
N GLN A 40 12.74 -1.01 -29.36
CA GLN A 40 13.89 -1.65 -28.71
C GLN A 40 14.05 -1.14 -27.27
N PRO A 41 14.63 -1.97 -26.37
CA PRO A 41 14.82 -1.61 -24.97
C PRO A 41 15.67 -0.36 -24.83
N PHE A 42 15.28 0.54 -23.93
CA PHE A 42 16.09 1.73 -23.65
C PHE A 42 17.17 1.38 -22.63
N VAL A 43 18.42 1.26 -23.11
CA VAL A 43 19.58 0.94 -22.29
C VAL A 43 20.07 2.22 -21.60
N ILE A 44 19.98 2.26 -20.27
CA ILE A 44 20.51 3.37 -19.47
C ILE A 44 21.95 3.07 -19.04
N TRP A 45 22.20 1.83 -18.63
CA TRP A 45 23.53 1.32 -18.35
C TRP A 45 23.66 -0.05 -18.98
N ASP A 46 24.51 -0.14 -19.99
CA ASP A 46 24.79 -1.37 -20.72
C ASP A 46 25.16 -2.53 -19.78
N GLY A 47 24.44 -3.65 -19.90
CA GLY A 47 24.61 -4.84 -19.08
C GLY A 47 24.11 -4.76 -17.62
N VAL A 48 23.56 -3.63 -17.16
CA VAL A 48 23.09 -3.45 -15.78
C VAL A 48 21.63 -2.99 -15.71
N PHE A 49 21.24 -1.98 -16.50
CA PHE A 49 19.92 -1.37 -16.41
C PHE A 49 19.35 -1.01 -17.78
N GLU A 50 18.30 -1.75 -18.14
CA GLU A 50 17.56 -1.61 -19.39
C GLU A 50 16.07 -1.49 -19.09
N LEU A 51 15.41 -0.57 -19.78
CA LEU A 51 13.97 -0.43 -19.71
C LEU A 51 13.34 -1.27 -20.82
N HIS A 52 12.51 -2.24 -20.42
CA HIS A 52 11.71 -3.06 -21.31
C HIS A 52 10.23 -2.79 -21.03
N TYR A 53 9.43 -2.66 -22.09
CA TYR A 53 7.98 -2.60 -21.93
C TYR A 53 7.45 -3.99 -21.58
N LEU A 54 6.86 -4.12 -20.39
CA LEU A 54 6.24 -5.35 -19.91
C LEU A 54 4.83 -5.07 -19.38
N GLU A 55 3.84 -5.73 -19.97
CA GLU A 55 2.46 -5.70 -19.46
C GLU A 55 2.27 -6.73 -18.35
N ASN A 56 2.26 -6.26 -17.10
CA ASN A 56 1.89 -7.14 -16.00
C ASN A 56 0.36 -7.29 -15.92
N ARG A 57 -0.16 -8.47 -16.31
CA ARG A 57 -1.60 -8.81 -16.27
C ARG A 57 -2.05 -9.47 -14.95
N GLY A 58 -1.15 -9.64 -14.00
CA GLY A 58 -1.37 -10.21 -12.66
C GLY A 58 -0.64 -9.42 -11.57
N ALA A 59 -0.45 -10.02 -10.39
CA ALA A 59 0.47 -9.50 -9.38
C ALA A 59 1.94 -9.77 -9.75
N ALA A 60 2.87 -9.41 -8.87
CA ALA A 60 4.27 -9.81 -9.01
C ALA A 60 4.38 -11.30 -9.36
N PHE A 61 5.28 -11.63 -10.30
CA PHE A 61 5.51 -12.98 -10.82
C PHE A 61 4.32 -13.63 -11.56
N GLY A 62 3.35 -12.84 -12.05
CA GLY A 62 2.20 -13.37 -12.80
C GLY A 62 1.18 -14.12 -11.94
N ILE A 63 1.31 -14.06 -10.61
CA ILE A 63 0.35 -14.66 -9.68
C ILE A 63 -1.02 -14.00 -9.90
N LEU A 64 -2.08 -14.82 -9.96
CA LEU A 64 -3.47 -14.37 -10.16
C LEU A 64 -3.70 -13.61 -11.49
N GLN A 65 -3.00 -13.99 -12.56
CA GLN A 65 -3.21 -13.42 -13.89
C GLN A 65 -4.68 -13.51 -14.33
N GLY A 66 -5.25 -12.40 -14.80
CA GLY A 66 -6.65 -12.34 -15.24
C GLY A 66 -7.69 -12.32 -14.12
N LYS A 67 -7.29 -12.42 -12.84
CA LYS A 67 -8.19 -12.40 -11.68
C LYS A 67 -8.31 -10.99 -11.08
N LYS A 68 -8.69 -10.00 -11.89
CA LYS A 68 -8.83 -8.58 -11.46
C LYS A 68 -9.78 -8.40 -10.27
N ILE A 69 -10.85 -9.20 -10.21
CA ILE A 69 -11.85 -9.16 -9.12
C ILE A 69 -11.21 -9.55 -7.78
N PHE A 70 -10.30 -10.54 -7.77
CA PHE A 70 -9.61 -10.95 -6.54
C PHE A 70 -8.77 -9.82 -5.93
N PHE A 71 -8.06 -9.05 -6.77
CA PHE A 71 -7.34 -7.88 -6.29
C PHE A 71 -8.28 -6.82 -5.72
N CYS A 72 -9.37 -6.51 -6.43
CA CYS A 72 -10.35 -5.53 -5.98
C CYS A 72 -10.93 -5.90 -4.60
N VAL A 73 -11.33 -7.16 -4.41
CA VAL A 73 -11.86 -7.66 -3.15
C VAL A 73 -10.81 -7.60 -2.04
N PHE A 74 -9.57 -8.00 -2.30
CA PHE A 74 -8.51 -7.97 -1.29
C PHE A 74 -8.19 -6.55 -0.81
N TYR A 75 -8.09 -5.58 -1.73
CA TYR A 75 -7.84 -4.18 -1.36
C TYR A 75 -9.06 -3.53 -0.69
N ALA A 76 -10.27 -3.88 -1.12
CA ALA A 76 -11.50 -3.40 -0.50
C ALA A 76 -11.69 -3.98 0.91
N ASP A 77 -11.48 -5.28 1.09
CA ASP A 77 -11.57 -5.98 2.38
C ASP A 77 -10.57 -5.40 3.39
N ARG A 78 -9.32 -5.15 2.99
CA ARG A 78 -8.35 -4.44 3.85
C ARG A 78 -8.88 -3.09 4.34
N THR A 79 -9.47 -2.31 3.43
CA THR A 79 -10.04 -1.01 3.77
C THR A 79 -11.23 -1.13 4.73
N LEU A 80 -12.03 -2.20 4.62
CA LEU A 80 -13.17 -2.47 5.50
C LEU A 80 -12.74 -3.07 6.85
N SER A 81 -11.71 -3.91 6.89
CA SER A 81 -11.15 -4.50 8.11
C SER A 81 -10.58 -3.42 9.04
N ASP A 82 -9.93 -2.40 8.47
CA ASP A 82 -9.47 -1.22 9.21
C ASP A 82 -10.63 -0.36 9.75
N ARG A 83 -11.80 -0.36 9.09
CA ARG A 83 -13.01 0.31 9.60
C ARG A 83 -13.78 -0.50 10.63
N VAL A 84 -13.79 -1.82 10.52
CA VAL A 84 -14.41 -2.74 11.49
C VAL A 84 -13.60 -2.78 12.80
N SER A 85 -12.30 -2.53 12.74
CA SER A 85 -11.43 -2.46 13.92
C SER A 85 -11.55 -1.17 14.74
N LEU A 86 -12.39 -0.20 14.33
CA LEU A 86 -12.67 1.02 15.08
C LEU A 86 -14.18 1.12 15.34
N PRO A 87 -14.67 0.56 16.47
CA PRO A 87 -15.18 1.48 17.48
C PRO A 87 -14.97 1.11 18.98
N GLU A 88 -14.29 0.03 19.38
CA GLU A 88 -14.25 -0.36 20.82
C GLU A 88 -12.88 -0.67 21.47
N THR A 89 -11.79 -0.83 20.72
CA THR A 89 -10.47 -1.18 21.31
C THR A 89 -9.62 0.03 21.72
N TYR A 90 -10.18 1.24 21.65
CA TYR A 90 -9.65 2.40 22.38
C TYR A 90 -10.14 2.43 23.86
N SER A 91 -10.85 1.38 24.29
CA SER A 91 -11.27 1.24 25.68
C SER A 91 -10.15 0.69 26.56
N ARG A 92 -9.74 1.55 27.50
CA ARG A 92 -9.22 1.21 28.83
C ARG A 92 -7.80 0.62 28.89
N ARG A 93 -6.82 1.51 29.08
CA ARG A 93 -5.56 1.16 29.76
C ARG A 93 -5.87 0.80 31.22
N GLU A 94 -6.22 -0.44 31.52
CA GLU A 94 -6.10 -0.92 32.91
C GLU A 94 -4.62 -1.18 33.19
N LYS A 95 -4.05 -0.35 34.09
CA LYS A 95 -2.77 -0.67 34.72
C LYS A 95 -2.97 -1.94 35.54
N VAL A 96 -2.27 -3.02 35.21
CA VAL A 96 -2.19 -4.19 36.08
C VAL A 96 -1.43 -3.76 37.35
N PRO A 97 -2.04 -3.78 38.54
CA PRO A 97 -1.51 -3.07 39.71
C PRO A 97 -0.16 -3.60 40.24
N SER A 98 0.28 -4.79 39.85
CA SER A 98 1.29 -5.52 40.63
C SER A 98 2.67 -5.71 39.98
N ASP A 99 2.91 -5.31 38.72
CA ASP A 99 4.22 -5.63 38.10
C ASP A 99 4.73 -4.66 37.02
N GLY A 100 4.16 -3.46 36.89
CA GLY A 100 4.72 -2.37 36.06
C GLY A 100 4.90 -2.64 34.55
N ARG A 101 4.55 -3.84 34.05
CA ARG A 101 4.74 -4.26 32.66
C ARG A 101 3.45 -4.09 31.86
N TYR A 102 3.57 -3.47 30.69
CA TYR A 102 2.49 -3.37 29.71
C TYR A 102 2.49 -4.63 28.82
N LEU A 103 1.38 -5.35 28.74
CA LEU A 103 1.17 -6.42 27.76
C LEU A 103 0.74 -5.79 26.43
N TYR A 104 1.56 -5.95 25.39
CA TYR A 104 1.17 -5.56 24.03
C TYR A 104 0.18 -6.59 23.46
N PRO A 105 -0.88 -6.17 22.76
CA PRO A 105 -1.74 -7.09 22.05
C PRO A 105 -0.96 -7.71 20.88
N VAL A 106 -0.75 -9.04 20.94
CA VAL A 106 -0.19 -9.82 19.84
C VAL A 106 -1.26 -9.97 18.75
N PHE A 107 -1.28 -9.05 17.79
CA PHE A 107 -2.10 -9.17 16.59
C PHE A 107 -1.29 -9.84 15.47
N CYS A 108 -1.13 -11.16 15.56
CA CYS A 108 -0.58 -11.96 14.46
C CYS A 108 -1.16 -13.38 14.52
N ARG A 109 -2.37 -13.59 13.98
CA ARG A 109 -2.92 -14.94 13.83
C ARG A 109 -4.00 -15.10 12.76
N SER A 110 -3.75 -14.69 11.51
CA SER A 110 -4.68 -15.09 10.42
C SER A 110 -4.09 -15.21 9.01
N ILE A 111 -2.77 -15.32 8.82
CA ILE A 111 -2.19 -15.52 7.46
C ILE A 111 -1.49 -16.89 7.31
N GLY A 112 -1.25 -17.61 8.40
CA GLY A 112 -0.51 -18.89 8.37
C GLY A 112 -1.32 -20.16 8.08
N LYS A 113 -2.48 -20.08 7.41
CA LYS A 113 -3.32 -21.27 7.13
C LYS A 113 -3.74 -21.45 5.66
N LEU A 114 -3.18 -20.67 4.75
CA LEU A 114 -3.58 -20.68 3.33
C LEU A 114 -2.43 -20.91 2.34
N TYR A 115 -1.30 -21.44 2.82
CA TYR A 115 -0.24 -21.98 1.99
C TYR A 115 0.15 -23.37 2.49
#